data_AF-A0A6G1SNL4-F1
#
_entry.id   AF-A0A6G1SNL4-F1
#
_cell.length_a   1.000
_cell.length_b   1.000
_cell.length_c   1.000
_cell.angle_alpha   90.00
_cell.angle_beta   90.00
_cell.angle_gamma   90.00
#
_symmetry.space_group_name_H-M   'P 1'
#
loop_
_entity.id
_entity.type
_entity.pdbx_description
1 polymer ?
#
loop_
_entity_poly.entity_id
_entity_poly.type
_entity_poly.pdbx_seq_one_letter_code
_entity_poly.pdbx_strand_id
1 'polypeptide(L)'
;MARNLLRFVIATNIRKLSTTNIVERSAKVNLFDLNFDRRIKVDYKDSIRYLESEAYNRTYQGGLVWHLYKRNHKSLYPSENTRPNCINPDGFLTTSYPCSICRDEYLVLHPENIKLLSQFIDPYTGEIIERRKHGLCLKQYRNLIISVLQSKDLGLLTHELPDRLYDYNDYYKSD
;
A
#
# COMPACT_ATOMS: atom_id res chain seq x y z
N MET A 1 -46.65 -39.17 26.26
CA MET A 1 -45.54 -39.02 27.22
C MET A 1 -44.24 -39.53 26.57
N ALA A 2 -43.17 -38.75 26.71
CA ALA A 2 -41.75 -39.04 26.42
C ALA A 2 -41.34 -39.48 25.00
N ARG A 3 -40.74 -38.54 24.25
CA ARG A 3 -39.76 -38.83 23.19
C ARG A 3 -38.37 -38.44 23.70
N ASN A 4 -37.52 -39.42 23.94
CA ASN A 4 -36.08 -39.25 24.15
C ASN A 4 -35.38 -39.38 22.80
N LEU A 5 -34.66 -38.34 22.38
CA LEU A 5 -33.55 -38.48 21.43
C LEU A 5 -32.38 -37.60 21.89
N LEU A 6 -31.27 -38.29 22.06
CA LEU A 6 -29.94 -37.86 22.48
C LEU A 6 -29.45 -36.64 21.69
N ARG A 7 -28.92 -35.63 22.39
CA ARG A 7 -27.97 -34.67 21.82
C ARG A 7 -26.60 -34.88 22.45
N PHE A 8 -25.72 -35.50 21.66
CA PHE A 8 -24.28 -35.52 21.89
C PHE A 8 -23.75 -34.08 21.95
N VAL A 9 -23.22 -33.67 23.10
CA VAL A 9 -22.43 -32.44 23.24
C VAL A 9 -20.97 -32.83 23.06
N ILE A 10 -20.44 -32.67 21.86
CA ILE A 10 -18.99 -32.70 21.64
C ILE A 10 -18.46 -31.35 22.14
N ALA A 11 -17.88 -31.35 23.33
CA ALA A 11 -17.16 -30.22 23.89
C ALA A 11 -15.83 -30.04 23.13
N THR A 12 -15.84 -29.27 22.04
CA THR A 12 -14.60 -28.75 21.46
C THR A 12 -14.19 -27.49 22.20
N ASN A 13 -13.11 -27.65 22.96
CA ASN A 13 -12.39 -26.66 23.74
C ASN A 13 -11.76 -25.61 22.80
N ILE A 14 -12.52 -24.58 22.42
CA ILE A 14 -11.97 -23.37 21.81
C ILE A 14 -11.56 -22.46 22.95
N ARG A 15 -10.24 -22.27 23.09
CA ARG A 15 -9.61 -21.34 24.02
C ARG A 15 -10.33 -19.99 23.95
N LYS A 16 -11.05 -19.65 25.02
CA LYS A 16 -11.52 -18.30 25.29
C LYS A 16 -10.27 -17.43 25.45
N LEU A 17 -9.81 -16.79 24.38
CA LEU A 17 -8.96 -15.60 24.52
C LEU A 17 -9.83 -14.57 25.23
N SER A 18 -9.41 -14.27 26.45
CA SER A 18 -10.04 -13.37 27.40
C SER A 18 -10.37 -12.03 26.74
N THR A 19 -11.64 -11.84 26.39
CA THR A 19 -12.22 -10.51 26.20
C THR A 19 -12.35 -9.87 27.57
N THR A 20 -11.23 -9.49 28.16
CA THR A 20 -11.20 -8.63 29.34
C THR A 20 -10.21 -7.53 29.05
N ASN A 21 -10.74 -6.31 28.95
CA ASN A 21 -10.05 -5.02 28.84
C ASN A 21 -9.84 -4.46 27.43
N ILE A 22 -10.91 -4.25 26.68
CA ILE A 22 -11.07 -2.99 25.91
C ILE A 22 -12.51 -2.51 26.07
N VAL A 23 -12.73 -1.77 27.16
CA VAL A 23 -13.56 -0.57 27.21
C VAL A 23 -14.98 -0.70 26.63
N GLU A 24 -15.94 -0.99 27.51
CA GLU A 24 -17.29 -0.43 27.40
C GLU A 24 -17.20 1.10 27.51
N ARG A 25 -17.01 1.77 26.38
CA ARG A 25 -17.40 3.18 26.18
C ARG A 25 -18.35 3.21 25.00
N SER A 26 -19.63 3.12 25.32
CA SER A 26 -20.71 3.45 24.39
C SER A 26 -20.62 4.95 24.08
N ALA A 27 -19.92 5.29 23.00
CA ALA A 27 -20.29 6.40 22.15
C ALA A 27 -20.81 5.74 20.87
N LYS A 28 -21.89 6.26 20.29
CA LYS A 28 -22.22 5.91 18.90
C LYS A 28 -21.02 6.36 18.07
N VAL A 29 -20.09 5.45 17.79
CA VAL A 29 -18.98 5.75 16.89
C VAL A 29 -19.67 6.01 15.57
N ASN A 30 -19.61 7.24 15.08
CA ASN A 30 -20.14 7.57 13.78
C ASN A 30 -19.39 6.67 12.79
N LEU A 31 -20.08 5.67 12.25
CA LEU A 31 -19.51 4.72 11.28
C LEU A 31 -18.90 5.45 10.07
N PHE A 32 -19.39 6.67 9.81
CA PHE A 32 -18.84 7.59 8.82
C PHE A 32 -17.39 7.96 9.11
N ASP A 33 -17.04 8.32 10.36
CA ASP A 33 -15.70 8.80 10.72
C ASP A 33 -14.64 7.69 10.62
N LEU A 34 -15.03 6.43 10.84
CA LEU A 34 -14.11 5.28 10.74
C LEU A 34 -13.57 5.07 9.32
N ASN A 35 -14.37 5.33 8.28
CA ASN A 35 -13.92 5.14 6.90
C ASN A 35 -12.90 6.19 6.45
N PHE A 36 -12.90 7.37 7.08
CA PHE A 36 -12.00 8.48 6.75
C PHE A 36 -10.76 8.54 7.66
N ASP A 37 -10.74 7.79 8.75
CA ASP A 37 -9.60 7.75 9.68
C ASP A 37 -8.42 6.99 9.08
N ARG A 38 -7.22 7.58 9.15
CA ARG A 38 -5.93 7.01 8.71
C ARG A 38 -4.85 7.16 9.79
N ARG A 39 -5.24 7.35 11.05
CA ARG A 39 -4.31 7.49 12.18
C ARG A 39 -3.67 6.16 12.57
N ILE A 40 -4.42 5.06 12.43
CA ILE A 40 -3.90 3.71 12.67
C ILE A 40 -2.96 3.38 11.52
N LYS A 41 -1.67 3.29 11.83
CA LYS A 41 -0.66 2.92 10.84
C LYS A 41 -0.57 1.40 10.77
N VAL A 42 -0.82 0.87 9.57
CA VAL A 42 -0.65 -0.55 9.26
C VAL A 42 0.85 -0.84 9.08
N ASP A 43 1.31 -1.97 9.62
CA ASP A 43 2.70 -2.41 9.41
C ASP A 43 2.90 -2.92 7.98
N TYR A 44 4.13 -2.81 7.48
CA TYR A 44 4.43 -3.25 6.12
C TYR A 44 4.27 -4.77 5.95
N LYS A 45 4.48 -5.57 7.00
CA LYS A 45 4.27 -7.02 6.96
C LYS A 45 2.81 -7.37 6.75
N ASP A 46 1.91 -6.59 7.34
CA ASP A 46 0.47 -6.75 7.19
C ASP A 46 0.05 -6.40 5.77
N SER A 47 0.67 -5.36 5.19
CA SER A 47 0.50 -5.01 3.78
C SER A 47 0.88 -6.15 2.83
N ILE A 48 2.02 -6.81 3.08
CA ILE A 48 2.45 -7.96 2.27
C ILE A 48 1.43 -9.11 2.37
N ARG A 49 0.97 -9.44 3.59
CA ARG A 49 -0.06 -10.46 3.78
C ARG A 49 -1.38 -10.08 3.11
N TYR A 50 -1.73 -8.79 3.10
CA TYR A 50 -2.93 -8.31 2.44
C TYR A 50 -2.88 -8.51 0.92
N LEU A 51 -1.74 -8.26 0.27
CA LEU A 51 -1.59 -8.48 -1.18
C LEU A 51 -1.77 -9.96 -1.58
N GLU A 52 -1.53 -10.89 -0.67
CA GLU A 52 -1.73 -12.33 -0.86
C GLU A 52 -3.14 -12.79 -0.50
N SER A 53 -3.95 -11.92 0.10
CA SER A 53 -5.29 -12.25 0.58
C SER A 53 -6.33 -12.34 -0.55
N GLU A 54 -7.38 -13.11 -0.31
CA GLU A 54 -8.55 -13.17 -1.19
C GLU A 54 -9.25 -11.80 -1.30
N ALA A 55 -9.24 -11.00 -0.24
CA ALA A 55 -9.85 -9.67 -0.23
C ALA A 55 -9.20 -8.73 -1.26
N TYR A 56 -7.87 -8.75 -1.35
CA TYR A 56 -7.13 -7.98 -2.36
C TYR A 56 -7.48 -8.47 -3.76
N ASN A 57 -7.45 -9.79 -3.99
CA ASN A 57 -7.76 -10.36 -5.30
C ASN A 57 -9.20 -10.04 -5.74
N ARG A 58 -10.17 -10.12 -4.83
CA ARG A 58 -11.57 -9.76 -5.12
C ARG A 58 -11.73 -8.28 -5.49
N THR A 59 -10.95 -7.41 -4.85
CA THR A 59 -11.03 -5.95 -5.05
C THR A 59 -10.39 -5.50 -6.36
N TYR A 60 -9.18 -6.00 -6.66
CA TYR A 60 -8.37 -5.53 -7.79
C TYR A 60 -8.41 -6.45 -9.01
N GLN A 61 -8.84 -7.72 -8.85
CA GLN A 61 -9.07 -8.69 -9.92
C GLN A 61 -7.87 -8.88 -10.85
N GLY A 62 -6.66 -8.87 -10.27
CA GLY A 62 -5.40 -8.99 -11.01
C GLY A 62 -4.95 -7.72 -11.76
N GLY A 63 -5.73 -6.64 -11.72
CA GLY A 63 -5.33 -5.34 -12.26
C GLY A 63 -4.38 -4.57 -11.34
N LEU A 64 -3.72 -3.54 -11.89
CA LEU A 64 -2.88 -2.64 -11.10
C LEU A 64 -3.73 -1.83 -10.11
N VAL A 65 -3.19 -1.59 -8.91
CA VAL A 65 -3.88 -0.87 -7.82
C VAL A 65 -4.49 0.48 -8.23
N TRP A 66 -3.85 1.19 -9.15
CA TRP A 66 -4.26 2.52 -9.59
C TRP A 66 -5.16 2.53 -10.84
N HIS A 67 -5.44 1.39 -11.49
CA HIS A 67 -6.29 1.33 -12.68
C HIS A 67 -7.73 1.79 -12.42
N LEU A 68 -8.28 1.45 -11.25
CA LEU A 68 -9.65 1.81 -10.87
C LEU A 68 -9.78 3.27 -10.39
N TYR A 69 -8.67 4.00 -10.34
CA TYR A 69 -8.64 5.37 -9.84
C TYR A 69 -8.63 6.38 -11.01
N LYS A 70 -9.57 7.32 -10.99
CA LYS A 70 -9.69 8.40 -11.99
C LYS A 70 -9.80 9.77 -11.32
N ARG A 71 -8.83 10.64 -11.55
CA ARG A 71 -8.82 11.99 -10.95
C ARG A 71 -9.81 12.93 -11.64
N ASN A 72 -10.63 13.62 -10.83
CA ASN A 72 -11.44 14.74 -11.29
C ASN A 72 -10.57 15.98 -11.54
N HIS A 73 -10.64 16.54 -12.74
CA HIS A 73 -9.93 17.74 -13.15
C HIS A 73 -10.74 18.48 -14.23
N LYS A 74 -10.52 19.79 -14.38
CA LYS A 74 -11.38 20.67 -15.20
C LYS A 74 -11.15 20.52 -16.71
N SER A 75 -9.90 20.39 -17.13
CA SER A 75 -9.50 20.39 -18.54
C SER A 75 -9.44 18.97 -19.12
N LEU A 76 -9.29 18.85 -20.45
CA LEU A 76 -9.07 17.56 -21.13
C LEU A 76 -7.83 16.84 -20.58
N TYR A 77 -6.77 17.60 -20.32
CA TYR A 77 -5.53 17.08 -19.78
C TYR A 77 -5.39 17.40 -18.29
N PRO A 78 -4.97 16.42 -17.47
CA PRO A 78 -4.69 16.66 -16.07
C PRO A 78 -3.49 17.60 -15.90
N SER A 79 -3.51 18.42 -14.84
CA SER A 79 -2.32 19.13 -14.38
C SER A 79 -1.15 18.15 -14.18
N GLU A 80 0.07 18.58 -14.52
CA GLU A 80 1.28 17.78 -14.36
C GLU A 80 1.50 17.37 -12.91
N ASN A 81 1.35 18.34 -12.00
CA ASN A 81 1.39 18.10 -10.57
C ASN A 81 0.02 17.67 -10.04
N THR A 82 0.03 16.62 -9.24
CA THR A 82 -1.13 16.17 -8.46
C THR A 82 -1.23 16.97 -7.16
N ARG A 83 -2.33 16.79 -6.43
CA ARG A 83 -2.51 17.42 -5.11
C ARG A 83 -1.34 17.08 -4.15
N PRO A 84 -0.99 17.98 -3.22
CA PRO A 84 0.10 17.75 -2.28
C PRO A 84 -0.11 16.50 -1.44
N ASN A 85 -1.24 16.42 -0.72
CA ASN A 85 -1.59 15.31 0.18
C ASN A 85 -3.07 14.93 0.02
N CYS A 86 -3.43 13.69 0.38
CA CYS A 86 -4.83 13.27 0.53
C CYS A 86 -5.29 13.20 1.99
N ILE A 87 -4.33 13.15 2.92
CA ILE A 87 -4.54 12.97 4.36
C ILE A 87 -4.11 14.26 5.04
N ASN A 88 -4.95 14.78 5.93
CA ASN A 88 -4.69 15.95 6.76
C ASN A 88 -3.64 15.64 7.84
N PRO A 89 -3.03 16.66 8.45
CA PRO A 89 -2.14 16.48 9.61
C PRO A 89 -2.80 15.71 10.76
N ASP A 90 -4.11 15.90 10.95
CA ASP A 90 -4.91 15.21 11.98
C ASP A 90 -5.16 13.72 11.69
N GLY A 91 -4.73 13.24 10.51
CA GLY A 91 -4.82 11.83 10.12
C GLY A 91 -6.14 11.43 9.45
N PHE A 92 -7.01 12.38 9.12
CA PHE A 92 -8.23 12.11 8.36
C PHE A 92 -8.06 12.39 6.86
N LEU A 93 -8.81 11.68 6.02
CA LEU A 93 -8.88 11.96 4.59
C LEU A 93 -9.52 13.33 4.32
N THR A 94 -8.77 14.22 3.67
CA THR A 94 -9.25 15.56 3.28
C THR A 94 -10.18 15.50 2.08
N THR A 95 -9.94 14.54 1.17
CA THR A 95 -10.64 14.46 -0.12
C THR A 95 -11.61 13.30 -0.16
N SER A 96 -12.77 13.49 -0.79
CA SER A 96 -13.75 12.44 -1.07
C SER A 96 -13.26 11.36 -2.05
N TYR A 97 -12.37 11.73 -2.97
CA TYR A 97 -11.75 10.80 -3.93
C TYR A 97 -10.23 10.75 -3.72
N PRO A 98 -9.73 10.05 -2.67
CA PRO A 98 -8.30 9.93 -2.37
C PRO A 98 -7.57 9.05 -3.40
N CYS A 99 -6.25 9.20 -3.50
CA CYS A 99 -5.44 8.33 -4.37
C CYS A 99 -5.48 6.88 -3.90
N SER A 100 -5.17 5.92 -4.78
CA SER A 100 -5.28 4.48 -4.50
C SER A 100 -4.61 4.06 -3.19
N ILE A 101 -3.39 4.54 -2.92
CA ILE A 101 -2.62 4.27 -1.69
C ILE A 101 -3.21 4.94 -0.44
N CYS A 102 -3.85 6.11 -0.56
CA CYS A 102 -4.50 6.73 0.60
C CYS A 102 -5.92 6.20 0.84
N ARG A 103 -6.54 5.63 -0.20
CA ARG A 103 -7.88 5.07 -0.14
C ARG A 103 -7.89 3.77 0.65
N ASP A 104 -6.95 2.88 0.35
CA ASP A 104 -6.79 1.60 1.02
C ASP A 104 -5.64 1.71 2.03
N GLU A 105 -5.94 1.47 3.31
CA GLU A 105 -4.99 1.59 4.42
C GLU A 105 -3.93 0.48 4.42
N TYR A 106 -4.25 -0.69 3.85
CA TYR A 106 -3.35 -1.84 3.81
C TYR A 106 -2.30 -1.73 2.71
N LEU A 107 -2.38 -0.73 1.84
CA LEU A 107 -1.38 -0.49 0.81
C LEU A 107 -0.27 0.42 1.35
N VAL A 108 0.76 -0.20 1.91
CA VAL A 108 1.89 0.51 2.52
C VAL A 108 3.10 0.45 1.59
N LEU A 109 3.58 1.63 1.18
CA LEU A 109 4.82 1.77 0.41
C LEU A 109 6.02 1.55 1.34
N HIS A 110 6.75 0.46 1.10
CA HIS A 110 7.94 0.06 1.86
C HIS A 110 8.92 -0.65 0.92
N PRO A 111 10.25 -0.52 1.09
CA PRO A 111 11.25 -1.15 0.21
C PRO A 111 11.14 -2.68 0.11
N GLU A 112 10.70 -3.37 1.17
CA GLU A 112 10.48 -4.83 1.17
C GLU A 112 9.22 -5.26 0.41
N ASN A 113 8.27 -4.36 0.14
CA ASN A 113 7.01 -4.69 -0.51
C ASN A 113 7.14 -4.65 -2.05
N ILE A 114 7.92 -5.60 -2.59
CA ILE A 114 8.26 -5.66 -4.03
C ILE A 114 6.99 -5.85 -4.89
N LYS A 115 6.02 -6.65 -4.43
CA LYS A 115 4.76 -6.91 -5.14
C LYS A 115 3.92 -5.65 -5.34
N LEU A 116 3.97 -4.70 -4.41
CA LEU A 116 3.31 -3.41 -4.56
C LEU A 116 4.14 -2.44 -5.40
N LEU A 117 5.45 -2.34 -5.13
CA LEU A 117 6.34 -1.38 -5.81
C LEU A 117 6.43 -1.67 -7.32
N SER A 118 6.50 -2.93 -7.72
CA SER A 118 6.53 -3.36 -9.12
C SER A 118 5.33 -2.88 -9.94
N GLN A 119 4.16 -2.66 -9.31
CA GLN A 119 2.96 -2.15 -10.00
C GLN A 119 3.07 -0.68 -10.44
N PHE A 120 4.03 0.05 -9.88
CA PHE A 120 4.30 1.45 -10.21
C PHE A 120 5.55 1.62 -11.08
N ILE A 121 6.18 0.53 -11.48
CA ILE A 121 7.37 0.51 -12.33
C ILE A 121 6.97 -0.01 -13.70
N ASP A 122 7.50 0.59 -14.75
CA ASP A 122 7.33 0.07 -16.10
C ASP A 122 8.14 -1.23 -16.27
N PRO A 123 7.53 -2.34 -16.71
CA PRO A 123 8.22 -3.62 -16.85
C PRO A 123 9.36 -3.60 -17.88
N TYR A 124 9.36 -2.66 -18.84
CA TYR A 124 10.37 -2.62 -19.90
C TYR A 124 11.50 -1.64 -19.59
N THR A 125 11.17 -0.43 -19.09
CA THR A 125 12.20 0.58 -18.81
C THR A 125 12.76 0.50 -17.39
N GLY A 126 12.05 -0.15 -16.45
CA GLY A 126 12.44 -0.16 -15.04
C GLY A 126 12.32 1.21 -14.35
N GLU A 127 11.69 2.18 -15.03
CA GLU A 127 11.43 3.52 -14.51
C GLU A 127 10.09 3.58 -13.78
N ILE A 128 9.96 4.54 -12.87
CA ILE A 128 8.69 4.78 -12.18
C ILE A 128 7.71 5.42 -13.16
N ILE A 129 6.51 4.86 -13.24
CA ILE A 129 5.43 5.36 -14.09
C ILE A 129 5.14 6.83 -13.77
N GLU A 130 4.85 7.62 -14.81
CA GLU A 130 4.50 9.03 -14.65
C GLU A 130 3.35 9.28 -13.67
N ARG A 131 3.48 10.35 -12.89
CA ARG A 131 2.51 10.77 -11.87
C ARG A 131 1.09 10.99 -12.39
N ARG A 132 0.95 11.47 -13.63
CA ARG A 132 -0.34 11.70 -14.27
C ARG A 132 -1.10 10.39 -14.54
N LYS A 133 -0.39 9.29 -14.78
CA LYS A 133 -0.95 7.98 -15.11
C LYS A 133 -1.47 7.27 -13.87
N HIS A 134 -0.65 7.17 -12.81
CA HIS A 134 -1.07 6.50 -11.57
C HIS A 134 -1.86 7.41 -10.60
N GLY A 135 -1.70 8.74 -10.66
CA GLY A 135 -2.55 9.69 -9.94
C GLY A 135 -2.37 9.80 -8.41
N LEU A 136 -1.20 9.42 -7.89
CA LEU A 136 -0.88 9.54 -6.46
C LEU A 136 -0.73 11.01 -6.04
N CYS A 137 -0.97 11.32 -4.75
CA CYS A 137 -0.60 12.64 -4.23
C CYS A 137 0.93 12.81 -4.18
N LEU A 138 1.41 14.05 -4.14
CA LEU A 138 2.85 14.35 -4.18
C LEU A 138 3.61 13.71 -3.02
N LYS A 139 3.04 13.65 -1.82
CA LYS A 139 3.67 12.97 -0.67
C LYS A 139 3.83 11.47 -0.89
N GLN A 140 2.79 10.77 -1.35
CA GLN A 140 2.92 9.32 -1.61
C GLN A 140 3.82 9.04 -2.81
N TYR A 141 3.84 9.91 -3.81
CA TYR A 141 4.80 9.80 -4.92
C TYR A 141 6.26 9.94 -4.45
N ARG A 142 6.55 10.88 -3.53
CA ARG A 142 7.88 10.97 -2.91
C ARG A 142 8.23 9.73 -2.10
N ASN A 143 7.28 9.22 -1.30
CA ASN A 143 7.46 7.99 -0.54
C ASN A 143 7.73 6.78 -1.47
N LEU A 144 7.04 6.72 -2.61
CA LEU A 144 7.25 5.70 -3.63
C LEU A 144 8.68 5.78 -4.18
N ILE A 145 9.14 6.97 -4.60
CA ILE A 145 10.51 7.16 -5.09
C ILE A 145 11.52 6.71 -4.05
N ILE A 146 11.38 7.16 -2.80
CA ILE A 146 12.27 6.78 -1.71
C ILE A 146 12.28 5.27 -1.51
N SER A 147 11.10 4.64 -1.46
CA SER A 147 10.98 3.19 -1.26
C SER A 147 11.60 2.39 -2.40
N VAL A 148 11.43 2.85 -3.64
CA VAL A 148 12.03 2.22 -4.83
C VAL A 148 13.55 2.36 -4.80
N LEU A 149 14.08 3.56 -4.50
CA LEU A 149 15.52 3.78 -4.38
C LEU A 149 16.12 2.89 -3.27
N GLN A 150 15.51 2.88 -2.09
CA GLN A 150 15.94 2.00 -1.00
C GLN A 150 15.87 0.52 -1.38
N SER A 151 14.82 0.10 -2.10
CA SER A 151 14.69 -1.28 -2.56
C SER A 151 15.77 -1.67 -3.57
N LYS A 152 16.18 -0.74 -4.45
CA LYS A 152 17.31 -0.89 -5.38
C LYS A 152 18.64 -0.99 -4.62
N ASP A 153 18.86 -0.11 -3.64
CA ASP A 153 20.07 -0.10 -2.81
C ASP A 153 20.23 -1.39 -1.98
N LEU A 154 19.12 -1.92 -1.46
CA LEU A 154 19.10 -3.20 -0.74
C LEU A 154 19.24 -4.42 -1.66
N GLY A 155 19.20 -4.23 -2.98
CA GLY A 155 19.20 -5.33 -3.96
C GLY A 155 17.93 -6.17 -3.97
N LEU A 156 16.83 -5.68 -3.39
CA LEU A 156 15.53 -6.35 -3.38
C LEU A 156 14.80 -6.17 -4.71
N LEU A 157 14.98 -5.01 -5.35
CA LEU A 157 14.41 -4.70 -6.64
C LEU A 157 15.49 -4.76 -7.73
N THR A 158 15.28 -5.66 -8.70
CA THR A 158 16.15 -5.80 -9.87
C THR A 158 16.05 -4.55 -10.75
N HIS A 159 17.20 -4.01 -11.14
CA HIS A 159 17.30 -2.87 -12.06
C HIS A 159 18.59 -2.98 -12.86
N GLU A 160 18.62 -2.30 -14.00
CA GLU A 160 19.80 -2.24 -14.84
C GLU A 160 20.86 -1.33 -14.20
N LEU A 161 22.11 -1.81 -14.19
CA LEU A 161 23.27 -1.04 -13.75
C LEU A 161 24.08 -0.64 -14.98
N PRO A 162 24.53 0.62 -15.08
CA PRO A 162 25.39 1.03 -16.18
C PRO A 162 26.78 0.42 -16.02
N ASP A 163 27.32 -0.09 -17.12
CA ASP A 163 28.71 -0.51 -17.18
C ASP A 163 29.62 0.72 -17.10
N ARG A 164 30.54 0.71 -16.13
CA ARG A 164 31.54 1.77 -16.00
C ARG A 164 32.85 1.30 -16.62
N LEU A 165 33.21 1.91 -17.74
CA LEU A 165 34.51 1.71 -18.38
C LEU A 165 35.55 2.58 -17.70
N TYR A 166 36.71 2.00 -17.38
CA TYR A 166 37.85 2.68 -16.80
C TYR A 166 39.04 2.60 -17.75
N ASP A 167 39.77 3.70 -17.95
CA ASP A 167 41.09 3.65 -18.56
C ASP A 167 42.11 3.30 -17.49
N TYR A 168 42.76 2.15 -17.61
CA TYR A 168 43.75 1.70 -16.64
C TYR A 168 45.06 2.50 -16.71
N ASN A 169 45.33 3.19 -17.83
CA ASN A 169 46.53 4.02 -17.98
C ASN A 169 46.56 5.19 -17.00
N ASP A 170 45.39 5.68 -16.56
CA ASP A 170 45.28 6.76 -15.56
C ASP A 170 45.82 6.35 -14.18
N TYR A 171 45.92 5.05 -13.90
CA TYR A 171 46.28 4.50 -12.59
C TYR A 171 47.73 4.01 -12.51
N TYR A 172 48.34 3.66 -13.64
CA TYR A 172 49.74 3.25 -13.69
C TYR A 172 50.62 4.49 -13.91
N LYS A 173 51.63 4.68 -13.07
CA LYS A 173 52.67 5.69 -13.34
C LYS A 173 53.48 5.23 -14.54
N SER A 174 53.73 6.12 -15.48
CA SER A 174 54.74 5.90 -16.51
C SER A 174 56.10 5.79 -15.83
N ASP A 175 56.70 4.61 -15.87
CA ASP A 175 58.08 4.36 -15.43
C ASP A 175 59.11 5.15 -16.26
#